data_AF-A0A3D5SKU6-F1
#
_entry.id   AF-A0A3D5SKU6-F1
#
_cell.length_a   1.000
_cell.length_b   1.000
_cell.length_c   1.000
_cell.angle_alpha   90.00
_cell.angle_beta   90.00
_cell.angle_gamma   90.00
#
_symmetry.space_group_name_H-M   'P 1'
#
loop_
_entity.id
_entity.type
_entity.pdbx_description
1 polymer ?
#
loop_
_entity_poly.entity_id
_entity_poly.type
_entity_poly.pdbx_seq_one_letter_code
_entity_poly.pdbx_strand_id
1 'polypeptide(L)'
;MTVVQSPLPEEIEVHRDRAWCREPDLRIEEPLAAERFIDLVGFCSALTDSRRPGPSLYIAICGRRDAHTPRNFQKDQESSLAWTIKDEVIRRGRVYYGKLRGSRSIFITRRLVPHFNALSGLTRKQEQSSLSQPAQDILKVLRKEWEMSTRDLRGASGVNDRSAFTKAIDELQRVFKVIPGEIVYEPKFTYIWTLTESRFRDELATSVSREEALKEIARAYLAGAGMTLRGELARVTGLSNPDAGIGNWALVDEGFATRAAPGVYRLKELG
;
A
#
# COMPACT_ATOMS: atom_id res chain seq x y z
N MET A 1 8.41 3.06 27.15
CA MET A 1 7.20 3.75 27.61
C MET A 1 6.12 3.56 26.57
N THR A 2 5.15 2.70 26.85
CA THR A 2 3.99 2.46 25.98
C THR A 2 3.14 3.72 26.04
N VAL A 3 3.19 4.56 25.01
CA VAL A 3 2.22 5.64 24.85
C VAL A 3 0.88 4.93 24.66
N VAL A 4 0.08 4.87 25.72
CA VAL A 4 -1.33 4.55 25.61
C VAL A 4 -1.90 5.67 24.75
N GLN A 5 -2.09 5.40 23.46
CA GLN A 5 -2.85 6.31 22.60
C GLN A 5 -4.19 6.48 23.30
N SER A 6 -4.57 7.73 23.62
CA SER A 6 -5.95 8.00 24.01
C SER A 6 -6.86 7.32 23.00
N PRO A 7 -7.89 6.59 23.46
CA PRO A 7 -8.79 5.91 22.55
C PRO A 7 -9.35 6.92 21.55
N LEU A 8 -9.49 6.51 20.29
CA LEU A 8 -10.14 7.34 19.29
C LEU A 8 -11.58 7.63 19.76
N PRO A 9 -12.09 8.84 19.56
CA PRO A 9 -13.49 9.14 19.84
C PRO A 9 -14.40 8.20 19.06
N GLU A 10 -15.50 7.73 19.66
CA GLU A 10 -16.35 6.70 19.05
C GLU A 10 -16.97 7.19 17.73
N GLU A 11 -17.27 8.49 17.60
CA GLU A 11 -17.75 9.05 16.33
C GLU A 11 -16.76 8.87 15.18
N ILE A 12 -15.45 8.90 15.48
CA ILE A 12 -14.40 8.65 14.50
C ILE A 12 -14.30 7.15 14.18
N GLU A 13 -14.49 6.29 15.18
CA GLU A 13 -14.48 4.85 14.94
C GLU A 13 -15.69 4.40 14.11
N VAL A 14 -16.88 4.95 14.32
CA VAL A 14 -18.06 4.72 13.47
C VAL A 14 -17.82 5.22 12.04
N HIS A 15 -17.18 6.38 11.87
CA HIS A 15 -16.80 6.87 10.54
C HIS A 15 -15.86 5.89 9.83
N ARG A 16 -14.83 5.41 10.53
CA ARG A 16 -13.88 4.42 10.02
C ARG A 16 -14.54 3.06 9.75
N ASP A 17 -15.51 2.64 10.55
CA ASP A 17 -16.23 1.38 10.35
C ASP A 17 -16.95 1.37 9.00
N ARG A 18 -17.64 2.47 8.68
CA ARG A 18 -18.31 2.63 7.38
C ARG A 18 -17.30 2.81 6.25
N ALA A 19 -16.36 3.74 6.40
CA ALA A 19 -15.42 4.10 5.34
C ALA A 19 -14.45 2.98 4.99
N TRP A 20 -14.11 2.11 5.95
CA TRP A 20 -13.16 1.02 5.78
C TRP A 20 -13.81 -0.37 5.80
N CYS A 21 -15.14 -0.46 5.65
CA CYS A 21 -15.90 -1.72 5.57
C CYS A 21 -15.66 -2.64 6.78
N ARG A 22 -15.61 -2.10 8.00
CA ARG A 22 -15.39 -2.85 9.24
C ARG A 22 -16.69 -3.28 9.93
N GLU A 23 -17.76 -3.46 9.14
CA GLU A 23 -19.09 -3.90 9.58
C GLU A 23 -19.52 -5.13 8.74
N PRO A 24 -20.29 -6.09 9.31
CA PRO A 24 -20.65 -7.32 8.62
C PRO A 24 -21.39 -7.09 7.29
N ASP A 25 -22.27 -6.09 7.25
CA ASP A 25 -23.08 -5.76 6.07
C ASP A 25 -22.27 -5.09 4.94
N LEU A 26 -21.06 -4.62 5.24
CA LEU A 26 -20.15 -3.97 4.30
C LEU A 26 -19.00 -4.89 3.85
N ARG A 27 -19.02 -6.15 4.27
CA ARG A 27 -17.95 -7.12 4.06
C ARG A 27 -17.62 -7.31 2.58
N ILE A 28 -16.34 -7.43 2.27
CA ILE A 28 -15.85 -7.71 0.93
C ILE A 28 -15.68 -9.21 0.74
N GLU A 29 -16.36 -9.77 -0.26
CA GLU A 29 -16.33 -11.22 -0.53
C GLU A 29 -15.80 -11.57 -1.93
N GLU A 30 -15.58 -10.57 -2.78
CA GLU A 30 -15.33 -10.74 -4.21
C GLU A 30 -14.18 -9.81 -4.68
N PRO A 31 -13.34 -10.22 -5.65
CA PRO A 31 -12.24 -9.40 -6.16
C PRO A 31 -12.66 -8.03 -6.71
N LEU A 32 -13.81 -7.96 -7.39
CA LEU A 32 -14.32 -6.69 -7.92
C LEU A 32 -14.74 -5.72 -6.81
N ALA A 33 -15.28 -6.23 -5.70
CA ALA A 33 -15.61 -5.41 -4.54
C ALA A 33 -14.33 -4.90 -3.85
N ALA A 34 -13.28 -5.72 -3.79
CA ALA A 34 -11.97 -5.31 -3.29
C ALA A 34 -11.34 -4.19 -4.13
N GLU A 35 -11.42 -4.25 -5.47
CA GLU A 35 -10.95 -3.17 -6.34
C GLU A 35 -11.69 -1.84 -6.07
N ARG A 36 -13.02 -1.89 -5.97
CA ARG A 36 -13.83 -0.70 -5.64
C ARG A 36 -13.51 -0.13 -4.27
N PHE A 37 -13.32 -0.99 -3.28
CA PHE A 37 -12.89 -0.60 -1.95
C PHE A 37 -11.55 0.13 -1.98
N ILE A 38 -10.54 -0.43 -2.65
CA ILE A 38 -9.21 0.17 -2.77
C ILE A 38 -9.29 1.54 -3.48
N ASP A 39 -10.14 1.67 -4.49
CA ASP A 39 -10.35 2.95 -5.18
C ASP A 39 -10.97 4.01 -4.27
N LEU A 40 -12.00 3.62 -3.51
CA LEU A 40 -12.70 4.46 -2.54
C LEU A 40 -11.77 4.95 -1.43
N VAL A 41 -11.04 4.05 -0.77
CA VAL A 41 -10.14 4.41 0.34
C VAL A 41 -8.79 4.97 -0.12
N GLY A 42 -8.50 4.88 -1.42
CA GLY A 42 -7.27 5.33 -2.05
C GLY A 42 -6.09 4.37 -1.86
N PHE A 43 -5.85 3.88 -0.66
CA PHE A 43 -4.85 2.84 -0.42
C PHE A 43 -5.16 2.06 0.85
N CYS A 44 -4.74 0.81 0.92
CA CYS A 44 -4.91 -0.01 2.11
C CYS A 44 -3.79 -1.03 2.26
N SER A 45 -3.55 -1.48 3.47
CA SER A 45 -2.70 -2.65 3.69
C SER A 45 -3.37 -3.91 3.09
N ALA A 46 -2.56 -4.83 2.56
CA ALA A 46 -3.12 -6.02 1.92
C ALA A 46 -3.70 -7.01 2.92
N LEU A 47 -2.87 -7.57 3.80
CA LEU A 47 -3.25 -8.65 4.73
C LEU A 47 -2.84 -8.33 6.18
N THR A 48 -3.14 -7.13 6.65
CA THR A 48 -2.78 -6.69 8.00
C THR A 48 -4.02 -6.62 8.89
N ASP A 49 -3.89 -6.95 10.18
CA ASP A 49 -5.00 -6.99 11.12
C ASP A 49 -5.12 -5.73 12.00
N SER A 50 -6.11 -5.72 12.89
CA SER A 50 -6.51 -4.58 13.74
C SER A 50 -5.41 -4.03 14.66
N ARG A 51 -4.29 -4.75 14.81
CA ARG A 51 -3.13 -4.28 15.58
C ARG A 51 -2.35 -3.16 14.88
N ARG A 52 -2.73 -2.81 13.65
CA ARG A 52 -2.12 -1.74 12.85
C ARG A 52 -3.18 -0.72 12.45
N PRO A 53 -2.80 0.56 12.39
CA PRO A 53 -3.71 1.60 11.96
C PRO A 53 -3.94 1.56 10.45
N GLY A 54 -5.00 2.25 10.04
CA GLY A 54 -5.34 2.48 8.64
C GLY A 54 -6.21 1.40 8.01
N PRO A 55 -6.67 1.64 6.77
CA PRO A 55 -7.50 0.69 6.05
C PRO A 55 -6.72 -0.59 5.74
N SER A 56 -7.44 -1.71 5.77
CA SER A 56 -6.91 -3.03 5.46
C SER A 56 -7.92 -3.83 4.67
N LEU A 57 -7.47 -4.44 3.57
CA LEU A 57 -8.31 -5.34 2.80
C LEU A 57 -8.70 -6.58 3.63
N TYR A 58 -7.81 -7.11 4.48
CA TYR A 58 -8.16 -8.21 5.39
C TYR A 58 -9.27 -7.83 6.37
N ILE A 59 -9.20 -6.65 7.00
CA ILE A 59 -10.24 -6.20 7.93
C ILE A 59 -11.58 -6.01 7.20
N ALA A 60 -11.54 -5.44 5.99
CA ALA A 60 -12.73 -5.26 5.15
C ALA A 60 -13.34 -6.61 4.70
N ILE A 61 -12.51 -7.64 4.49
CA ILE A 61 -12.97 -9.01 4.20
C ILE A 61 -13.51 -9.70 5.45
N CYS A 62 -12.98 -9.41 6.64
CA CYS A 62 -13.54 -9.92 7.89
C CYS A 62 -14.85 -9.19 8.28
N GLY A 63 -15.07 -7.97 7.80
CA GLY A 63 -16.26 -7.16 8.12
C GLY A 63 -16.38 -6.82 9.60
N ARG A 64 -15.26 -6.65 10.32
CA ARG A 64 -15.27 -6.30 11.76
C ARG A 64 -14.04 -5.52 12.20
N ARG A 65 -14.23 -4.55 13.09
CA ARG A 65 -13.20 -3.64 13.63
C ARG A 65 -12.02 -4.38 14.27
N ASP A 66 -12.29 -5.45 15.00
CA ASP A 66 -11.37 -6.20 15.84
C ASP A 66 -10.82 -7.47 15.16
N ALA A 67 -10.86 -7.53 13.83
CA ALA A 67 -10.32 -8.66 13.08
C ALA A 67 -8.83 -8.88 13.41
N HIS A 68 -8.51 -10.09 13.89
CA HIS A 68 -7.16 -10.54 14.20
C HIS A 68 -6.76 -11.67 13.25
N THR A 69 -5.50 -11.70 12.85
CA THR A 69 -4.97 -12.82 12.07
C THR A 69 -4.76 -14.03 12.99
N PRO A 70 -5.43 -15.18 12.76
CA PRO A 70 -5.27 -16.36 13.61
C PRO A 70 -3.87 -16.98 13.46
N ARG A 71 -3.42 -17.70 14.51
CA ARG A 71 -2.13 -18.41 14.47
C ARG A 71 -2.08 -19.48 13.38
N ASN A 72 -3.19 -20.18 13.14
CA ASN A 72 -3.33 -21.22 12.13
C ASN A 72 -3.98 -20.66 10.85
N PHE A 73 -3.28 -19.71 10.26
CA PHE A 73 -3.72 -18.91 9.13
C PHE A 73 -4.29 -19.73 7.94
N GLN A 74 -3.73 -20.91 7.67
CA GLN A 74 -4.09 -21.74 6.51
C GLN A 74 -5.46 -22.43 6.61
N LYS A 75 -6.06 -22.52 7.82
CA LYS A 75 -7.34 -23.20 8.05
C LYS A 75 -8.51 -22.25 8.25
N ASP A 76 -8.24 -20.95 8.27
CA ASP A 76 -9.24 -19.92 8.50
C ASP A 76 -9.87 -19.48 7.17
N GLN A 77 -11.21 -19.51 7.10
CA GLN A 77 -11.94 -19.24 5.85
C GLN A 77 -11.73 -17.80 5.37
N GLU A 78 -11.70 -16.84 6.29
CA GLU A 78 -11.51 -15.42 5.97
C GLU A 78 -10.09 -15.15 5.49
N SER A 79 -9.11 -15.77 6.14
CA SER A 79 -7.72 -15.78 5.72
C SER A 79 -7.56 -16.36 4.32
N SER A 80 -8.17 -17.52 4.04
CA SER A 80 -8.15 -18.15 2.71
C SER A 80 -8.78 -17.23 1.65
N LEU A 81 -9.96 -16.68 1.95
CA LEU A 81 -10.66 -15.75 1.06
C LEU A 81 -9.81 -14.51 0.77
N ALA A 82 -9.14 -13.97 1.79
CA ALA A 82 -8.27 -12.81 1.64
C ALA A 82 -7.05 -13.07 0.73
N TRP A 83 -6.49 -14.29 0.74
CA TRP A 83 -5.45 -14.65 -0.25
C TRP A 83 -6.02 -14.75 -1.66
N THR A 84 -7.13 -15.45 -1.83
CA THR A 84 -7.79 -15.59 -3.14
C THR A 84 -8.10 -14.22 -3.73
N ILE A 85 -8.73 -13.32 -2.96
CA ILE A 85 -9.03 -11.96 -3.39
C ILE A 85 -7.75 -11.19 -3.71
N LYS A 86 -6.72 -11.25 -2.84
CA LYS A 86 -5.44 -10.56 -3.08
C LYS A 86 -4.79 -11.02 -4.39
N ASP A 87 -4.73 -12.33 -4.63
CA ASP A 87 -4.11 -12.90 -5.83
C ASP A 87 -4.86 -12.49 -7.09
N GLU A 88 -6.19 -12.52 -7.04
CA GLU A 88 -7.07 -12.11 -8.13
C GLU A 88 -6.95 -10.61 -8.44
N VAL A 89 -6.91 -9.75 -7.42
CA VAL A 89 -6.69 -8.30 -7.57
C VAL A 89 -5.31 -8.03 -8.17
N ILE A 90 -4.26 -8.74 -7.73
CA ILE A 90 -2.92 -8.64 -8.31
C ILE A 90 -2.96 -9.05 -9.78
N ARG A 91 -3.56 -10.20 -10.11
CA ARG A 91 -3.62 -10.71 -11.48
C ARG A 91 -4.37 -9.77 -12.42
N ARG A 92 -5.47 -9.14 -11.95
CA ARG A 92 -6.26 -8.16 -12.71
C ARG A 92 -5.51 -6.85 -12.95
N GLY A 93 -4.57 -6.48 -12.08
CA GLY A 93 -3.63 -5.39 -12.31
C GLY A 93 -4.24 -3.99 -12.39
N ARG A 94 -5.43 -3.79 -11.81
CA ARG A 94 -6.15 -2.49 -11.82
C ARG A 94 -5.74 -1.56 -10.68
N VAL A 95 -5.04 -2.08 -9.67
CA VAL A 95 -4.50 -1.35 -8.53
C VAL A 95 -3.03 -1.73 -8.37
N TYR A 96 -2.23 -0.79 -7.88
CA TYR A 96 -0.82 -1.06 -7.62
C TYR A 96 -0.70 -1.93 -6.36
N TYR A 97 0.08 -3.00 -6.43
CA TYR A 97 0.45 -3.82 -5.28
C TYR A 97 1.96 -3.86 -5.14
N GLY A 98 2.45 -3.49 -3.97
CA GLY A 98 3.88 -3.56 -3.68
C GLY A 98 4.21 -3.21 -2.24
N LYS A 99 5.48 -2.93 -1.97
CA LYS A 99 5.98 -2.49 -0.66
C LYS A 99 6.58 -1.10 -0.78
N LEU A 100 6.23 -0.19 0.15
CA LEU A 100 6.80 1.16 0.21
C LEU A 100 7.89 1.24 1.27
N ARG A 101 7.56 1.07 2.54
CA ARG A 101 8.54 1.11 3.64
C ARG A 101 8.20 0.07 4.70
N GLY A 102 9.19 -0.75 5.05
CA GLY A 102 9.01 -1.91 5.92
C GLY A 102 8.57 -3.15 5.14
N SER A 103 8.14 -4.19 5.85
CA SER A 103 7.87 -5.51 5.27
C SER A 103 6.44 -5.71 4.74
N ARG A 104 5.57 -4.69 4.79
CA ARG A 104 4.13 -4.85 4.52
C ARG A 104 3.77 -4.43 3.11
N SER A 105 2.94 -5.24 2.49
CA SER A 105 2.36 -4.93 1.19
C SER A 105 1.18 -3.97 1.33
N ILE A 106 1.09 -3.06 0.37
CA ILE A 106 0.04 -2.06 0.24
C ILE A 106 -0.60 -2.20 -1.13
N PHE A 107 -1.92 -1.97 -1.19
CA PHE A 107 -2.64 -1.68 -2.40
C PHE A 107 -2.83 -0.17 -2.54
N ILE A 108 -2.61 0.38 -3.73
CA ILE A 108 -2.80 1.80 -4.03
C ILE A 108 -3.69 1.90 -5.26
N THR A 109 -4.74 2.71 -5.18
CA THR A 109 -5.58 3.00 -6.35
C THR A 109 -4.75 3.64 -7.46
N ARG A 110 -5.16 3.38 -8.70
CA ARG A 110 -4.49 3.87 -9.90
C ARG A 110 -4.32 5.39 -9.90
N ARG A 111 -5.32 6.16 -9.45
CA ARG A 111 -5.22 7.64 -9.35
C ARG A 111 -4.16 8.15 -8.38
N LEU A 112 -3.76 7.36 -7.38
CA LEU A 112 -2.73 7.75 -6.40
C LEU A 112 -1.33 7.25 -6.76
N VAL A 113 -1.18 6.39 -7.76
CA VAL A 113 0.13 5.93 -8.24
C VAL A 113 1.06 7.08 -8.61
N PRO A 114 0.63 8.13 -9.35
CA PRO A 114 1.51 9.27 -9.66
C PRO A 114 2.00 10.00 -8.40
N HIS A 115 1.14 10.12 -7.39
CA HIS A 115 1.42 10.83 -6.14
C HIS A 115 2.47 10.08 -5.31
N PHE A 116 2.32 8.76 -5.13
CA PHE A 116 3.35 7.98 -4.46
C PHE A 116 4.66 7.92 -5.26
N ASN A 117 4.56 7.77 -6.59
CA ASN A 117 5.73 7.75 -7.47
C ASN A 117 6.50 9.09 -7.45
N ALA A 118 5.83 10.24 -7.31
CA ALA A 118 6.49 11.54 -7.17
C ALA A 118 7.36 11.64 -5.90
N LEU A 119 7.07 10.83 -4.87
CA LEU A 119 7.78 10.86 -3.59
C LEU A 119 8.91 9.83 -3.49
N SER A 120 8.77 8.67 -4.13
CA SER A 120 9.74 7.57 -4.01
C SER A 120 10.26 7.01 -5.34
N GLY A 121 9.65 7.37 -6.46
CA GLY A 121 10.05 6.92 -7.79
C GLY A 121 11.43 7.43 -8.18
N LEU A 122 12.10 6.67 -9.04
CA LEU A 122 13.40 7.03 -9.60
C LEU A 122 13.32 7.23 -11.11
N THR A 123 13.98 8.25 -11.64
CA THR A 123 14.23 8.35 -13.08
C THR A 123 15.31 7.36 -13.52
N ARG A 124 15.34 7.01 -14.81
CA ARG A 124 16.40 6.17 -15.41
C ARG A 124 17.81 6.64 -15.06
N LYS A 125 18.04 7.96 -15.00
CA LYS A 125 19.35 8.55 -14.70
C LYS A 125 19.77 8.34 -13.24
N GLN A 126 18.80 8.30 -12.32
CA GLN A 126 19.07 8.12 -10.88
C GLN A 126 19.26 6.65 -10.49
N GLU A 127 18.75 5.71 -11.28
CA GLU A 127 18.78 4.28 -10.96
C GLU A 127 20.19 3.77 -10.66
N GLN A 128 21.20 4.16 -11.45
CA GLN A 128 22.57 3.68 -11.27
C GLN A 128 23.19 4.13 -9.95
N SER A 129 22.90 5.36 -9.51
CA SER A 129 23.42 5.92 -8.26
C SER A 129 22.60 5.56 -7.03
N SER A 130 21.33 5.20 -7.20
CA SER A 130 20.38 5.07 -6.09
C SER A 130 19.96 3.62 -5.79
N LEU A 131 20.03 2.71 -6.78
CA LEU A 131 19.69 1.31 -6.59
C LEU A 131 20.91 0.49 -6.19
N SER A 132 20.72 -0.50 -5.32
CA SER A 132 21.73 -1.52 -5.07
C SER A 132 22.09 -2.30 -6.34
N GLN A 133 23.31 -2.84 -6.42
CA GLN A 133 23.74 -3.65 -7.56
C GLN A 133 22.78 -4.82 -7.86
N PRO A 134 22.33 -5.62 -6.87
CA PRO A 134 21.34 -6.68 -7.13
C PRO A 134 20.01 -6.16 -7.71
N ALA A 135 19.54 -5.00 -7.27
CA ALA A 135 18.33 -4.38 -7.83
C ALA A 135 18.53 -3.92 -9.28
N GLN A 136 19.70 -3.38 -9.61
CA GLN A 136 20.05 -3.01 -10.99
C GLN A 136 20.11 -4.25 -11.90
N ASP A 137 20.71 -5.34 -11.44
CA ASP A 137 20.85 -6.59 -12.21
C ASP A 137 19.49 -7.23 -12.49
N ILE A 138 18.61 -7.30 -11.49
CA ILE A 138 17.23 -7.78 -11.64
C ILE A 138 16.46 -6.89 -12.62
N LEU A 139 16.53 -5.57 -12.46
CA LEU A 139 15.81 -4.63 -13.30
C LEU A 139 16.29 -4.70 -14.76
N LYS A 140 17.59 -4.93 -14.98
CA LYS A 140 18.17 -5.14 -16.33
C LYS A 140 17.56 -6.35 -17.02
N VAL A 141 17.42 -7.48 -16.30
CA VAL A 141 16.80 -8.70 -16.86
C VAL A 141 15.33 -8.45 -17.19
N LEU A 142 14.55 -7.89 -16.26
CA LEU A 142 13.13 -7.63 -16.49
C LEU A 142 12.86 -6.65 -17.65
N ARG A 143 13.78 -5.72 -17.92
CA ARG A 143 13.69 -4.83 -19.09
C ARG A 143 13.89 -5.53 -20.43
N LYS A 144 14.54 -6.70 -20.42
CA LYS A 144 14.76 -7.50 -21.61
C LYS A 144 13.65 -8.54 -21.78
N GLU A 145 13.32 -9.24 -20.71
CA GLU A 145 12.44 -10.41 -20.74
C GLU A 145 10.98 -10.07 -20.38
N TRP A 146 10.71 -8.83 -19.95
CA TRP A 146 9.42 -8.27 -19.51
C TRP A 146 8.83 -8.89 -18.24
N GLU A 147 8.74 -10.22 -18.19
CA GLU A 147 8.19 -10.96 -17.05
C GLU A 147 9.02 -12.20 -16.75
N MET A 148 9.14 -12.55 -15.47
CA MET A 148 9.92 -13.73 -15.09
C MET A 148 9.54 -14.30 -13.72
N SER A 149 9.61 -15.63 -13.61
CA SER A 149 9.41 -16.33 -12.33
C SER A 149 10.53 -15.98 -11.34
N THR A 150 10.26 -16.12 -10.04
CA THR A 150 11.25 -15.84 -8.98
C THR A 150 12.51 -16.70 -9.13
N ARG A 151 12.36 -17.97 -9.53
CA ARG A 151 13.50 -18.89 -9.70
C ARG A 151 14.34 -18.48 -10.90
N ASP A 152 13.71 -18.25 -12.04
CA ASP A 152 14.41 -17.95 -13.28
C ASP A 152 15.06 -16.56 -13.21
N LEU A 153 14.40 -15.60 -12.54
CA LEU A 153 14.94 -14.25 -12.36
C LEU A 153 16.17 -14.23 -11.48
N ARG A 154 16.25 -15.09 -10.45
CA ARG A 154 17.47 -15.27 -9.65
C ARG A 154 18.62 -15.81 -10.51
N GLY A 155 18.34 -16.81 -11.35
CA GLY A 155 19.34 -17.38 -12.25
C GLY A 155 19.83 -16.39 -13.30
N ALA A 156 18.91 -15.71 -13.99
CA ALA A 156 19.21 -14.79 -15.07
C ALA A 156 19.88 -13.49 -14.59
N SER A 157 19.53 -12.99 -13.40
CA SER A 157 20.17 -11.81 -12.81
C SER A 157 21.50 -12.12 -12.11
N GLY A 158 21.80 -13.40 -11.85
CA GLY A 158 22.93 -13.81 -11.02
C GLY A 158 22.73 -13.56 -9.51
N VAL A 159 21.61 -12.98 -9.10
CA VAL A 159 21.27 -12.74 -7.67
C VAL A 159 20.74 -14.02 -7.04
N ASN A 160 21.64 -14.99 -6.86
CA ASN A 160 21.30 -16.32 -6.38
C ASN A 160 21.00 -16.36 -4.88
N ASP A 161 21.48 -15.43 -4.06
CA ASP A 161 21.11 -15.43 -2.64
C ASP A 161 19.65 -14.99 -2.43
N ARG A 162 18.86 -15.78 -1.70
CA ARG A 162 17.42 -15.53 -1.50
C ARG A 162 17.16 -14.24 -0.73
N SER A 163 18.01 -13.93 0.26
CA SER A 163 17.85 -12.74 1.11
C SER A 163 18.15 -11.48 0.31
N ALA A 164 19.27 -11.47 -0.44
CA ALA A 164 19.65 -10.41 -1.35
C ALA A 164 18.58 -10.17 -2.42
N PHE A 165 18.08 -11.23 -3.06
CA PHE A 165 17.01 -11.12 -4.05
C PHE A 165 15.74 -10.50 -3.46
N THR A 166 15.31 -10.97 -2.27
CA THR A 166 14.11 -10.44 -1.60
C THR A 166 14.27 -8.95 -1.27
N LYS A 167 15.44 -8.54 -0.76
CA LYS A 167 15.74 -7.13 -0.48
C LYS A 167 15.75 -6.27 -1.74
N ALA A 168 16.31 -6.78 -2.83
CA ALA A 168 16.36 -6.08 -4.11
C ALA A 168 14.97 -5.91 -4.74
N ILE A 169 14.11 -6.94 -4.67
CA ILE A 169 12.72 -6.85 -5.10
C ILE A 169 11.91 -5.88 -4.22
N ASP A 170 12.11 -5.88 -2.91
CA ASP A 170 11.48 -4.92 -1.99
C ASP A 170 11.95 -3.47 -2.29
N GLU A 171 13.23 -3.28 -2.61
CA GLU A 171 13.79 -2.01 -3.05
C GLU A 171 13.16 -1.53 -4.36
N LEU A 172 13.06 -2.40 -5.37
CA LEU A 172 12.46 -2.08 -6.67
C LEU A 172 10.96 -1.78 -6.58
N GLN A 173 10.22 -2.46 -5.70
CA GLN A 173 8.83 -2.10 -5.41
C GLN A 173 8.70 -0.72 -4.76
N ARG A 174 9.57 -0.39 -3.80
CA ARG A 174 9.54 0.92 -3.12
C ARG A 174 9.70 2.10 -4.07
N VAL A 175 10.48 1.89 -5.13
CA VAL A 175 10.75 2.92 -6.16
C VAL A 175 9.90 2.74 -7.42
N PHE A 176 8.80 1.98 -7.34
CA PHE A 176 7.82 1.79 -8.42
C PHE A 176 8.40 1.20 -9.71
N LYS A 177 9.42 0.34 -9.63
CA LYS A 177 10.04 -0.31 -10.81
C LYS A 177 9.50 -1.68 -11.13
N VAL A 178 9.21 -2.49 -10.11
CA VAL A 178 8.79 -3.88 -10.27
C VAL A 178 7.61 -4.16 -9.37
N ILE A 179 6.66 -4.94 -9.88
CA ILE A 179 5.49 -5.45 -9.16
C ILE A 179 5.34 -6.95 -9.45
N PRO A 180 4.67 -7.72 -8.58
CA PRO A 180 4.20 -9.04 -8.99
C PRO A 180 3.05 -8.86 -9.99
N GLY A 181 3.16 -9.53 -11.13
CA GLY A 181 2.10 -9.61 -12.13
C GLY A 181 1.11 -10.74 -11.84
N GLU A 182 1.62 -11.88 -11.41
CA GLU A 182 0.85 -13.08 -11.14
C GLU A 182 1.48 -13.91 -10.02
N ILE A 183 0.69 -14.77 -9.41
CA ILE A 183 1.09 -15.71 -8.37
C ILE A 183 0.66 -17.10 -8.82
N VAL A 184 1.62 -17.99 -8.95
CA VAL A 184 1.40 -19.36 -9.43
C VAL A 184 1.73 -20.32 -8.30
N TYR A 185 0.81 -21.24 -7.99
CA TYR A 185 0.98 -22.23 -6.90
C TYR A 185 1.47 -23.59 -7.41
N GLU A 186 1.19 -23.94 -8.67
CA GLU A 186 1.53 -25.21 -9.27
C GLU A 186 2.58 -25.07 -10.40
N PRO A 187 3.57 -25.97 -10.52
CA PRO A 187 3.84 -27.10 -9.62
C PRO A 187 4.46 -26.67 -8.28
N LYS A 188 4.92 -25.42 -8.15
CA LYS A 188 5.45 -24.82 -6.93
C LYS A 188 5.11 -23.34 -6.86
N PHE A 189 4.89 -22.84 -5.64
CA PHE A 189 4.66 -21.42 -5.38
C PHE A 189 5.77 -20.52 -5.97
N THR A 190 5.39 -19.56 -6.80
CA THR A 190 6.26 -18.51 -7.32
C THR A 190 5.46 -17.24 -7.64
N TYR A 191 6.10 -16.09 -7.46
CA TYR A 191 5.67 -14.85 -8.10
C TYR A 191 6.21 -14.81 -9.53
N ILE A 192 5.40 -14.28 -10.45
CA ILE A 192 5.84 -13.77 -11.75
C ILE A 192 6.01 -12.27 -11.60
N TRP A 193 7.24 -11.79 -11.76
CA TRP A 193 7.60 -10.38 -11.61
C TRP A 193 7.52 -9.68 -12.96
N THR A 194 6.96 -8.47 -13.00
CA THR A 194 6.83 -7.63 -14.20
C THR A 194 7.26 -6.19 -13.88
N LEU A 195 7.58 -5.41 -14.91
CA LEU A 195 7.87 -3.99 -14.75
C LEU A 195 6.58 -3.25 -14.38
N THR A 196 6.64 -2.30 -13.43
CA THR A 196 5.45 -1.49 -13.08
C THR A 196 4.87 -0.74 -14.30
N GLU A 197 5.74 -0.32 -15.22
CA GLU A 197 5.35 0.39 -16.45
C GLU A 197 4.55 -0.47 -17.44
N SER A 198 4.50 -1.79 -17.26
CA SER A 198 3.63 -2.66 -18.07
C SER A 198 2.15 -2.44 -17.77
N ARG A 199 1.82 -1.99 -16.54
CA ARG A 199 0.43 -1.78 -16.08
C ARG A 199 0.09 -0.32 -15.80
N PHE A 200 1.08 0.47 -15.40
CA PHE A 200 0.89 1.83 -14.89
C PHE A 200 1.64 2.89 -15.72
N ARG A 201 1.80 2.67 -17.04
CA ARG A 201 2.57 3.56 -17.91
C ARG A 201 2.11 5.02 -17.79
N ASP A 202 0.81 5.25 -17.91
CA ASP A 202 0.24 6.60 -17.95
C ASP A 202 0.37 7.30 -16.58
N GLU A 203 0.18 6.53 -15.51
CA GLU A 203 0.33 7.02 -14.15
C GLU A 203 1.79 7.38 -13.83
N LEU A 204 2.75 6.55 -14.27
CA LEU A 204 4.18 6.83 -14.08
C LEU A 204 4.70 7.98 -14.96
N ALA A 205 4.03 8.25 -16.08
CA ALA A 205 4.32 9.39 -16.95
C ALA A 205 3.73 10.72 -16.42
N THR A 206 2.77 10.64 -15.48
CA THR A 206 2.11 11.82 -14.91
C THR A 206 3.05 12.52 -13.92
N SER A 207 3.30 13.81 -14.16
CA SER A 207 4.11 14.64 -13.27
C SER A 207 3.24 15.23 -12.16
N VAL A 208 3.64 15.00 -10.91
CA VAL A 208 3.00 15.55 -9.71
C VAL A 208 4.06 16.21 -8.87
N SER A 209 3.79 17.42 -8.36
CA SER A 209 4.72 18.09 -7.46
C SER A 209 4.79 17.34 -6.12
N ARG A 210 5.91 17.48 -5.40
CA ARG A 210 6.05 16.89 -4.07
C ARG A 210 4.94 17.34 -3.11
N GLU A 211 4.60 18.64 -3.14
CA GLU A 211 3.58 19.23 -2.26
C GLU A 211 2.20 18.66 -2.55
N GLU A 212 1.83 18.58 -3.83
CA GLU A 212 0.55 18.01 -4.26
C GLU A 212 0.47 16.53 -3.88
N ALA A 213 1.54 15.76 -4.09
CA ALA A 213 1.61 14.36 -3.69
C ALA A 213 1.38 14.15 -2.20
N LEU A 214 2.03 14.95 -1.34
CA LEU A 214 1.86 14.86 0.11
C LEU A 214 0.43 15.22 0.55
N LYS A 215 -0.14 16.27 -0.04
CA LYS A 215 -1.52 16.70 0.22
C LYS A 215 -2.54 15.64 -0.19
N GLU A 216 -2.47 15.12 -1.41
CA GLU A 216 -3.43 14.13 -1.90
C GLU A 216 -3.36 12.79 -1.16
N ILE A 217 -2.15 12.34 -0.78
CA ILE A 217 -2.01 11.14 0.06
C ILE A 217 -2.61 11.37 1.46
N ALA A 218 -2.36 12.54 2.05
CA ALA A 218 -2.96 12.90 3.33
C ALA A 218 -4.50 13.00 3.22
N ARG A 219 -5.01 13.60 2.12
CA ARG A 219 -6.45 13.76 1.87
C ARG A 219 -7.14 12.41 1.77
N ALA A 220 -6.60 11.52 0.93
CA ALA A 220 -7.13 10.18 0.75
C ALA A 220 -7.21 9.40 2.08
N TYR A 221 -6.16 9.50 2.90
CA TYR A 221 -6.17 8.88 4.22
C TYR A 221 -7.22 9.50 5.15
N LEU A 222 -7.22 10.83 5.29
CA LEU A 222 -8.05 11.53 6.25
C LEU A 222 -9.54 11.40 5.91
N ALA A 223 -9.90 11.40 4.62
CA ALA A 223 -11.27 11.18 4.14
C ALA A 223 -11.89 9.89 4.71
N GLY A 224 -11.13 8.78 4.69
CA GLY A 224 -11.59 7.53 5.30
C GLY A 224 -11.34 7.44 6.81
N ALA A 225 -10.27 8.05 7.30
CA ALA A 225 -9.88 7.94 8.71
C ALA A 225 -10.73 8.78 9.66
N GLY A 226 -11.32 9.89 9.19
CA GLY A 226 -12.01 10.90 10.00
C GLY A 226 -11.08 11.73 10.89
N MET A 227 -10.06 11.09 11.46
CA MET A 227 -8.97 11.69 12.23
C MET A 227 -7.69 10.89 12.01
N THR A 228 -6.55 11.58 11.93
CA THR A 228 -5.22 10.97 11.98
C THR A 228 -4.54 11.34 13.30
N LEU A 229 -4.03 10.34 14.02
CA LEU A 229 -3.21 10.57 15.21
C LEU A 229 -1.75 10.84 14.83
N ARG A 230 -0.96 11.28 15.81
CA ARG A 230 0.46 11.58 15.62
C ARG A 230 1.22 10.38 15.05
N GLY A 231 1.82 10.59 13.87
CA GLY A 231 2.61 9.58 13.16
C GLY A 231 1.79 8.44 12.55
N GLU A 232 0.45 8.49 12.61
CA GLU A 232 -0.40 7.46 12.03
C GLU A 232 -0.29 7.42 10.50
N LEU A 233 -0.50 8.56 9.83
CA LEU A 233 -0.32 8.68 8.39
C LEU A 233 1.04 8.17 7.91
N ALA A 234 2.13 8.54 8.58
CA ALA A 234 3.49 8.08 8.27
C ALA A 234 3.62 6.55 8.40
N ARG A 235 3.02 5.94 9.44
CA ARG A 235 3.05 4.48 9.64
C ARG A 235 2.27 3.72 8.56
N VAL A 236 1.17 4.28 8.06
CA VAL A 236 0.32 3.63 7.04
C VAL A 236 0.94 3.77 5.65
N THR A 237 1.55 4.91 5.35
CA THR A 237 2.04 5.24 3.99
C THR A 237 3.53 4.95 3.77
N GLY A 238 4.32 4.85 4.85
CA GLY A 238 5.78 4.77 4.77
C GLY A 238 6.48 6.12 4.59
N LEU A 239 5.73 7.23 4.58
CA LEU A 239 6.30 8.58 4.58
C LEU A 239 7.13 8.86 5.84
N SER A 240 7.97 9.89 5.77
CA SER A 240 8.60 10.44 6.97
C SER A 240 7.55 11.20 7.81
N ASN A 241 7.78 11.33 9.12
CA ASN A 241 6.89 12.13 9.96
C ASN A 241 6.81 13.60 9.50
N PRO A 242 7.91 14.27 9.10
CA PRO A 242 7.84 15.62 8.51
C PRO A 242 6.97 15.69 7.25
N ASP A 243 7.14 14.74 6.33
CA ASP A 243 6.38 14.70 5.07
C ASP A 243 4.88 14.51 5.32
N ALA A 244 4.52 13.58 6.22
CA ALA A 244 3.14 13.41 6.67
C ALA A 244 2.60 14.69 7.34
N GLY A 245 3.45 15.44 8.04
CA GLY A 245 3.11 16.74 8.63
C GLY A 245 2.74 17.77 7.57
N ILE A 246 3.59 17.93 6.54
CA ILE A 246 3.36 18.86 5.42
C ILE A 246 2.02 18.59 4.74
N GLY A 247 1.73 17.32 4.42
CA GLY A 247 0.45 16.95 3.82
C GLY A 247 -0.74 17.32 4.69
N ASN A 248 -0.69 17.06 6.00
CA ASN A 248 -1.76 17.42 6.92
C ASN A 248 -1.91 18.93 7.11
N TRP A 249 -0.82 19.71 7.10
CA TRP A 249 -0.90 21.18 7.18
C TRP A 249 -1.58 21.76 5.95
N ALA A 250 -1.26 21.28 4.75
CA ALA A 250 -1.93 21.70 3.53
C ALA A 250 -3.46 21.48 3.60
N LEU A 251 -3.93 20.37 4.21
CA LEU A 251 -5.36 20.12 4.41
C LEU A 251 -6.00 21.09 5.41
N VAL A 252 -5.25 21.55 6.42
CA VAL A 252 -5.75 22.58 7.34
C VAL A 252 -5.84 23.93 6.64
N ASP A 253 -4.81 24.30 5.88
CA ASP A 253 -4.73 25.58 5.17
C ASP A 253 -5.85 25.75 4.14
N GLU A 254 -6.26 24.67 3.45
CA GLU A 254 -7.39 24.70 2.50
C GLU A 254 -8.77 24.48 3.17
N GLY A 255 -8.81 24.31 4.49
CA GLY A 255 -10.05 24.12 5.24
C GLY A 255 -10.70 22.74 5.11
N PHE A 256 -9.96 21.72 4.64
CA PHE A 256 -10.42 20.32 4.62
C PHE A 256 -10.34 19.66 6.01
N ALA A 257 -9.37 20.09 6.83
CA ALA A 257 -9.12 19.55 8.17
C ALA A 257 -9.02 20.64 9.25
N THR A 258 -9.23 20.24 10.50
CA THR A 258 -8.91 21.05 11.69
C THR A 258 -7.79 20.38 12.48
N ARG A 259 -6.96 21.20 13.13
CA ARG A 259 -5.90 20.72 14.03
C ARG A 259 -6.44 20.59 15.45
N ALA A 260 -6.80 19.37 15.85
CA ALA A 260 -7.32 19.09 17.18
C ALA A 260 -6.25 19.14 18.27
N ALA A 261 -5.01 18.74 17.94
CA ALA A 261 -3.85 18.80 18.84
C ALA A 261 -2.53 18.79 18.02
N PRO A 262 -1.35 18.99 18.63
CA PRO A 262 -0.09 18.88 17.92
C PRO A 262 0.12 17.49 17.27
N GLY A 263 0.04 17.44 15.94
CA GLY A 263 0.15 16.20 15.17
C GLY A 263 -1.14 15.36 15.12
N VAL A 264 -2.28 15.92 15.52
CA VAL A 264 -3.60 15.30 15.41
C VAL A 264 -4.49 16.18 14.56
N TYR A 265 -5.03 15.61 13.48
CA TYR A 265 -5.85 16.32 12.51
C TYR A 265 -7.16 15.57 12.32
N ARG A 266 -8.26 16.31 12.20
CA ARG A 266 -9.63 15.78 12.06
C ARG A 266 -10.26 16.38 10.81
N LEU A 267 -11.09 15.60 10.11
CA LEU A 267 -11.95 16.15 9.05
C LEU A 267 -12.80 17.28 9.62
N LYS A 268 -12.90 18.39 8.88
CA LYS A 268 -13.66 19.55 9.33
C LYS A 268 -15.15 19.23 9.55
N GLU A 269 -15.71 18.34 8.75
CA GLU A 269 -17.12 17.93 8.82
C GLU A 269 -17.46 17.08 10.05
N LEU A 270 -16.45 16.51 10.72
CA LEU A 270 -16.60 15.74 11.96
C LEU A 270 -16.14 16.53 13.20
N GLY A 271 -15.77 17.81 13.01
CA GLY A 271 -15.13 18.68 13.99
C GLY A 271 -16.09 19.56 14.75
#